data_AF-A0A484X1Z8-F1
#
_entry.id   AF-A0A484X1Z8-F1
#
_cell.length_a   1.000
_cell.length_b   1.000
_cell.length_c   1.000
_cell.angle_alpha   90.00
_cell.angle_beta   90.00
_cell.angle_gamma   90.00
#
_symmetry.space_group_name_H-M   'P 1'
#
loop_
_entity.id
_entity.type
_entity.pdbx_description
1 polymer ?
#
loop_
_entity_poly.entity_id
_entity_poly.type
_entity_poly.pdbx_seq_one_letter_code
_entity_poly.pdbx_strand_id
1 'polypeptide(L)' 'MTEPLTETPELSAKYAWFFDLDGTLAEIKPHPDQVVVPDTILQGLQLLATASDGALALIQGAQWWSLTHWQNLIASR' A
#
# COMPACT_ATOMS: atom_id res chain seq x y z
N MET A 1 -21.16 -14.31 -4.77
CA MET A 1 -19.86 -14.89 -5.14
C MET A 1 -19.11 -13.85 -5.94
N THR A 2 -17.81 -13.72 -5.74
CA THR A 2 -16.97 -12.76 -6.48
C THR A 2 -16.38 -13.50 -7.68
N GLU A 3 -16.50 -12.94 -8.88
CA GLU A 3 -15.89 -13.51 -10.08
C GLU A 3 -14.37 -13.32 -10.05
N PRO A 4 -13.58 -14.30 -10.54
CA PRO A 4 -12.13 -14.16 -10.60
C PRO A 4 -11.74 -13.03 -11.56
N LEU A 5 -10.75 -12.23 -11.16
CA LEU A 5 -10.13 -11.23 -12.04
C LEU A 5 -9.27 -11.96 -13.09
N THR A 6 -9.67 -11.90 -14.36
CA THR A 6 -8.96 -12.53 -15.48
C THR A 6 -8.33 -11.53 -16.43
N GLU A 7 -8.75 -10.27 -16.40
CA GLU A 7 -8.25 -9.20 -17.26
C GLU A 7 -7.24 -8.34 -16.52
N THR A 8 -6.15 -8.01 -17.22
CA THR A 8 -5.17 -7.04 -16.74
C THR A 8 -5.51 -5.66 -17.29
N PRO A 9 -5.71 -4.64 -16.44
CA PRO A 9 -5.99 -3.29 -16.89
C PRO A 9 -4.85 -2.69 -17.72
N GLU A 10 -5.21 -1.83 -18.67
CA GLU A 10 -4.25 -1.08 -19.50
C GLU A 10 -3.41 -0.14 -18.63
N LEU A 11 -2.10 -0.14 -18.84
CA LEU A 11 -1.18 0.78 -18.19
C LEU A 11 -1.28 2.18 -18.85
N SER A 12 -2.18 3.03 -18.33
CA SER A 12 -2.45 4.36 -18.89
C SER A 12 -2.90 5.38 -17.82
N ALA A 13 -2.87 6.67 -18.19
CA ALA A 13 -3.31 7.78 -17.35
C ALA A 13 -4.84 7.86 -17.13
N LYS A 14 -5.60 6.89 -17.61
CA LYS A 14 -7.07 6.83 -17.44
C LYS A 14 -7.48 6.35 -16.05
N TYR A 15 -6.57 5.72 -15.31
CA TYR A 15 -6.86 5.05 -14.04
C TYR A 15 -6.15 5.73 -12.88
N ALA A 16 -6.83 5.75 -11.73
CA ALA A 16 -6.24 6.04 -10.44
C ALA A 16 -6.21 4.75 -9.61
N TRP A 17 -5.07 4.45 -9.00
CA TRP A 17 -4.82 3.19 -8.32
C TRP A 17 -4.92 3.36 -6.80
N PHE A 18 -5.65 2.46 -6.16
CA PHE A 18 -5.79 2.41 -4.71
C PHE A 18 -5.42 1.01 -4.24
N PHE A 19 -4.37 0.91 -3.43
CA PHE A 19 -3.91 -0.36 -2.90
C PHE A 19 -3.96 -0.35 -1.37
N ASP A 20 -4.52 -1.40 -0.80
CA ASP A 20 -4.26 -1.77 0.58
C ASP A 20 -2.84 -2.36 0.72
N LEU A 21 -2.31 -2.51 1.95
CA LEU A 21 -0.96 -3.04 2.18
C LEU A 21 -0.99 -4.43 2.80
N ASP A 22 -1.48 -4.55 4.03
CA ASP A 22 -1.43 -5.80 4.79
C ASP A 22 -2.39 -6.84 4.20
N GLY A 23 -1.84 -7.94 3.70
CA GLY A 23 -2.61 -8.97 3.00
C GLY A 23 -2.94 -8.64 1.54
N THR A 24 -2.46 -7.50 1.03
CA THR A 24 -2.60 -7.09 -0.37
C THR A 24 -1.24 -6.95 -1.05
N LEU A 25 -0.42 -5.98 -0.64
CA LEU A 25 0.93 -5.75 -1.18
C LEU A 25 2.03 -6.40 -0.34
N ALA A 26 1.75 -6.65 0.93
CA ALA A 26 2.63 -7.35 1.86
C ALA A 26 1.90 -8.55 2.45
N GLU A 27 2.66 -9.61 2.78
CA GLU A 27 2.11 -10.75 3.49
C GLU A 27 1.71 -10.35 4.92
N ILE A 28 0.59 -10.89 5.40
CA ILE A 28 0.21 -10.77 6.80
C ILE A 28 1.23 -11.53 7.65
N LYS A 29 1.84 -10.83 8.62
CA LYS A 29 2.79 -11.41 9.57
C LYS A 29 2.21 -11.44 10.99
N PRO A 30 2.72 -12.31 11.88
CA PRO A 30 2.28 -12.36 13.27
C PRO A 30 2.48 -11.04 14.04
N HIS A 31 3.43 -10.20 13.61
CA HIS A 31 3.74 -8.93 14.26
C HIS A 31 4.02 -7.82 13.21
N PRO A 32 3.58 -6.57 13.43
CA PRO A 32 3.66 -5.49 12.44
C PRO A 32 5.08 -5.06 12.04
N ASP A 33 6.08 -5.25 12.89
CA ASP A 33 7.49 -4.93 12.60
C ASP A 33 8.14 -5.90 11.59
N GLN A 34 7.47 -7.01 11.29
CA GLN A 34 7.94 -8.02 10.34
C GLN A 34 7.36 -7.82 8.93
N VAL A 35 6.44 -6.86 8.77
CA VAL A 35 5.80 -6.58 7.48
C VAL A 35 6.83 -5.91 6.56
N VAL A 36 7.06 -6.53 5.40
CA VAL A 36 7.96 -6.02 4.36
C VAL A 36 7.25 -6.10 3.02
N VAL A 37 7.28 -5.00 2.27
CA VAL A 37 6.86 -4.98 0.86
C VAL A 37 8.06 -5.40 0.01
N PRO A 38 7.95 -6.45 -0.83
CA PRO A 38 9.06 -6.87 -1.68
C PRO A 38 9.46 -5.79 -2.70
N ASP A 39 10.76 -5.69 -3.01
CA ASP A 39 11.29 -4.68 -3.96
C ASP A 39 10.63 -4.76 -5.35
N THR A 40 10.27 -5.96 -5.80
CA THR A 40 9.57 -6.16 -7.08
C THR A 40 8.20 -5.50 -7.10
N ILE A 41 7.49 -5.51 -5.97
CA ILE A 41 6.21 -4.83 -5.81
C ILE A 41 6.42 -3.31 -5.80
N LEU A 42 7.44 -2.82 -5.09
CA LEU A 42 7.78 -1.38 -5.07
C LEU A 42 8.11 -0.86 -6.48
N GLN A 43 8.88 -1.61 -7.27
CA GLN A 43 9.18 -1.28 -8.66
C GLN A 43 7.91 -1.25 -9.54
N GLY A 44 6.99 -2.19 -9.32
CA GLY A 44 5.69 -2.21 -10.02
C GLY A 44 4.83 -0.99 -9.68
N LEU A 45 4.77 -0.59 -8.40
CA LEU A 45 4.03 0.60 -7.97
C LEU A 45 4.62 1.88 -8.56
N GLN A 46 5.96 1.98 -8.69
CA GLN A 46 6.61 3.12 -9.35
C GLN A 46 6.26 3.21 -10.84
N LEU A 47 6.22 2.07 -11.54
CA LEU A 47 5.80 2.00 -12.94
C LEU A 47 4.32 2.42 -13.09
N LEU A 48 3.45 1.91 -12.22
CA LEU A 48 2.03 2.30 -12.20
C LEU A 48 1.83 3.78 -11.92
N ALA A 49 2.51 4.34 -10.91
CA ALA A 49 2.45 5.76 -10.60
C ALA A 49 2.92 6.61 -11.79
N THR A 50 4.01 6.22 -12.46
CA THR A 50 4.52 6.94 -13.63
C THR A 50 3.51 6.92 -14.78
N ALA A 51 2.93 5.77 -15.09
CA ALA A 51 1.97 5.64 -16.18
C ALA A 51 0.60 6.27 -15.88
N SER A 52 0.28 6.47 -14.60
CA SER A 52 -0.97 7.08 -14.15
C SER A 52 -0.86 8.56 -13.80
N ASP A 53 0.22 9.24 -14.24
CA ASP A 53 0.49 10.66 -13.92
C ASP A 53 0.46 10.95 -12.41
N GLY A 54 1.01 10.01 -11.64
CA GLY A 54 1.06 10.06 -10.18
C GLY A 54 -0.23 9.67 -9.47
N ALA A 55 -1.29 9.25 -10.17
CA ALA A 55 -2.57 8.86 -9.58
C ALA A 55 -2.51 7.47 -8.92
N LEU A 56 -1.76 7.37 -7.82
CA LEU A 56 -1.65 6.16 -6.99
C LEU A 56 -1.64 6.52 -5.51
N ALA A 57 -2.46 5.83 -4.71
CA ALA A 57 -2.51 5.97 -3.27
C ALA A 57 -2.44 4.61 -2.56
N LEU A 58 -1.64 4.56 -1.50
CA LEU A 58 -1.67 3.45 -0.53
C LEU A 58 -2.69 3.80 0.56
N ILE A 59 -3.66 2.91 0.78
CA ILE A 59 -4.73 3.08 1.76
C ILE A 59 -4.45 2.11 2.91
N GLN A 60 -4.05 2.64 4.05
CA GLN A 60 -3.90 1.85 5.28
C GLN A 60 -5.14 1.96 6.14
N GLY A 61 -5.63 0.82 6.64
CA GLY A 61 -6.58 0.83 7.74
C GLY A 61 -5.92 1.46 8.97
N ALA A 62 -6.50 2.56 9.49
CA ALA A 62 -6.08 3.12 10.76
C ALA A 62 -6.48 2.16 11.90
N GLN A 63 -5.68 1.12 12.12
CA GLN A 63 -5.71 0.41 13.39
C GLN A 63 -4.94 1.28 14.38
N TRP A 64 -5.71 1.92 15.25
CA TRP A 64 -5.28 2.73 16.39
C TRP A 64 -4.36 1.90 17.29
N TRP A 65 -3.10 1.75 16.92
CA TRP A 65 -2.07 1.20 17.80
C TRP A 65 -1.73 2.32 18.79
N SER A 66 -2.39 2.27 19.96
CA SER A 66 -2.11 3.02 21.20
C SER A 66 -1.41 4.38 21.04
N LEU A 67 -2.14 5.46 21.33
CA LEU A 67 -1.70 6.86 21.43
C LEU A 67 -0.42 7.11 22.29
N THR A 68 0.16 6.08 22.89
CA THR A 68 1.36 6.18 23.74
C THR A 68 2.68 6.10 22.97
N HIS A 69 2.72 5.51 21.76
CA HIS A 69 4.00 5.33 21.04
C HIS A 69 4.44 6.56 20.22
N TRP A 70 3.50 7.40 19.77
CA TRP A 70 3.79 8.53 18.87
C TRP A 70 4.00 9.89 19.56
N GLN A 71 3.61 10.06 20.82
CA GLN A 71 3.85 11.33 21.53
C GLN A 71 5.34 11.64 21.71
N ASN A 72 6.18 10.59 21.83
CA ASN A 72 7.62 10.76 22.04
C ASN A 72 8.37 11.22 20.78
N LEU A 73 7.81 11.01 19.59
CA LEU A 73 8.49 11.39 18.34
C LEU A 73 8.26 12.87 17.95
N ILE A 74 7.19 13.50 18.47
CA ILE A 74 6.86 14.90 18.15
C ILE A 74 7.27 15.84 19.30
N ALA A 75 7.26 15.40 20.56
CA ALA A 75 7.71 16.22 21.69
C ALA A 75 9.24 16.43 21.76
N SER A 76 9.99 15.84 20.83
CA SER A 76 11.46 15.96 20.72
C SER A 76 11.92 16.88 19.57
N ARG A 77 11.02 17.70 19.00
CA ARG A 77 11.36 18.74 18.02
C ARG A 77 10.69 20.06 18.34
#